data_AF-A0A6G4EFN4-F1
#
_entry.id   AF-A0A6G4EFN4-F1
#
_cell.length_a   1.000
_cell.length_b   1.000
_cell.length_c   1.000
_cell.angle_alpha   90.00
_cell.angle_beta   90.00
_cell.angle_gamma   90.00
#
_symmetry.space_group_name_H-M   'P 1'
#
loop_
_entity.id
_entity.type
_entity.pdbx_description
1 polymer ?
#
loop_
_entity_poly.entity_id
_entity_poly.type
_entity_poly.pdbx_seq_one_letter_code
_entity_poly.pdbx_strand_id
1 'polypeptide(L)'
;MEKNSKLLKKLTLAMMVAMGVVISPILRIEGMCPMAHFINILCSVILGPWYSLLCATLIGVIRMFFMGIPPLALTGAVFGAFLSGVLYRVSKGKLICAIVGEVIGTGVIGAILSYPIMTFIWGRTGLTWIFYVPSFIMAALIGGTIAFIFLGALSRTGNLTKIQRSLGAKIYDKARINNKQTIANKTEY
;
A
#
# COMPACT_ATOMS: atom_id res chain seq x y z
N MET A 1 16.76 22.51 1.28
CA MET A 1 16.14 21.43 0.46
C MET A 1 14.99 20.67 1.16
N GLU A 2 14.89 20.62 2.50
CA GLU A 2 13.81 19.88 3.20
C GLU A 2 12.37 20.36 2.93
N LYS A 3 12.14 21.68 2.76
CA LYS A 3 10.79 22.25 2.57
C LYS A 3 10.10 21.68 1.32
N ASN A 4 10.86 21.46 0.25
CA ASN A 4 10.37 20.89 -1.01
C ASN A 4 10.02 19.40 -0.89
N SER A 5 10.78 18.63 -0.10
CA SER A 5 10.51 17.20 0.13
C SER A 5 9.21 16.98 0.92
N LYS A 6 8.93 17.82 1.93
CA LYS A 6 7.68 17.75 2.70
C LYS A 6 6.46 18.07 1.82
N LEU A 7 6.57 19.07 0.94
CA LEU A 7 5.53 19.40 -0.02
C LEU A 7 5.30 18.26 -1.02
N LEU A 8 6.37 17.71 -1.59
CA LEU A 8 6.28 16.57 -2.52
C LEU A 8 5.62 15.35 -1.87
N LYS A 9 5.97 15.00 -0.63
CA LYS A 9 5.29 13.92 0.11
C LYS A 9 3.78 14.14 0.21
N LYS A 10 3.36 15.36 0.55
CA LYS A 10 1.93 15.71 0.63
C LYS A 10 1.24 15.63 -0.73
N LEU A 11 1.90 16.10 -1.80
CA LEU A 11 1.37 16.01 -3.16
C LEU A 11 1.25 14.56 -3.63
N THR A 12 2.29 13.74 -3.42
CA THR A 12 2.24 12.31 -3.75
C THR A 12 1.15 11.59 -2.95
N LEU A 13 1.00 11.91 -1.67
CA LEU A 13 -0.10 11.40 -0.86
C LEU A 13 -1.47 11.80 -1.46
N ALA A 14 -1.67 13.07 -1.79
CA ALA A 14 -2.92 13.56 -2.38
C ALA A 14 -3.24 12.87 -3.71
N MET A 15 -2.24 12.67 -4.57
CA MET A 15 -2.40 11.93 -5.83
C MET A 15 -2.78 10.47 -5.58
N MET A 16 -2.15 9.79 -4.62
CA MET A 16 -2.49 8.41 -4.25
C MET A 16 -3.92 8.29 -3.71
N VAL A 17 -4.34 9.25 -2.88
CA VAL A 17 -5.72 9.34 -2.37
C VAL A 17 -6.71 9.57 -3.51
N ALA A 18 -6.44 10.52 -4.40
CA ALA A 18 -7.30 10.81 -5.55
C ALA A 18 -7.45 9.58 -6.46
N MET A 19 -6.35 8.90 -6.79
CA MET A 19 -6.38 7.66 -7.56
C MET A 19 -7.18 6.56 -6.82
N GLY A 20 -6.97 6.41 -5.52
CA GLY A 20 -7.67 5.42 -4.70
C GLY A 20 -9.18 5.64 -4.65
N VAL A 21 -9.62 6.90 -4.62
CA VAL A 21 -11.05 7.25 -4.62
C VAL A 21 -11.66 7.06 -6.00
N VAL A 22 -11.01 7.52 -7.07
CA VAL A 22 -11.55 7.49 -8.44
C VAL A 22 -11.57 6.08 -9.03
N ILE A 23 -10.54 5.27 -8.77
CA ILE A 23 -10.45 3.91 -9.29
C ILE A 23 -11.35 2.94 -8.51
N SER A 24 -11.65 3.27 -7.25
CA SER A 24 -12.46 2.40 -6.39
C SER A 24 -13.81 1.98 -6.99
N PRO A 25 -14.64 2.84 -7.61
CA PRO A 25 -15.92 2.41 -8.19
C PRO A 25 -15.75 1.65 -9.51
N ILE A 26 -14.70 1.94 -10.28
CA ILE A 26 -14.48 1.36 -11.62
C ILE A 26 -14.04 -0.10 -11.54
N LEU A 27 -13.22 -0.44 -10.52
CA LEU A 27 -12.61 -1.77 -10.37
C LEU A 27 -13.04 -2.46 -9.07
N ARG A 28 -14.24 -2.14 -8.57
CA ARG A 28 -14.88 -2.86 -7.47
C ARG A 28 -15.82 -3.90 -8.04
N ILE A 29 -15.38 -5.14 -8.00
CA ILE A 29 -16.24 -6.32 -8.13
C ILE A 29 -16.79 -6.60 -6.73
N GLU A 30 -18.05 -7.04 -6.61
CA GLU A 30 -18.62 -7.39 -5.31
C GLU A 30 -17.69 -8.36 -4.56
N GLY A 31 -17.13 -7.90 -3.43
CA GLY A 31 -16.16 -8.66 -2.64
C GLY A 31 -14.67 -8.50 -2.99
N MET A 32 -14.30 -7.89 -4.13
CA MET A 32 -12.88 -7.76 -4.55
C MET A 32 -12.53 -6.34 -5.05
N CYS A 33 -11.52 -5.72 -4.43
CA CYS A 33 -11.00 -4.41 -4.84
C CYS A 33 -9.46 -4.45 -4.97
N PRO A 34 -8.93 -5.10 -6.03
CA PRO A 34 -7.49 -5.34 -6.18
C PRO A 34 -6.67 -4.05 -6.28
N MET A 35 -7.26 -2.98 -6.82
CA MET A 35 -6.57 -1.69 -6.95
C MET A 35 -6.35 -0.97 -5.62
N ALA A 36 -7.19 -1.20 -4.61
CA ALA A 36 -6.97 -0.63 -3.29
C ALA A 36 -5.69 -1.21 -2.66
N HIS A 37 -5.50 -2.53 -2.77
CA HIS A 37 -4.30 -3.21 -2.29
C HIS A 37 -3.04 -2.78 -3.06
N PHE A 38 -3.15 -2.60 -4.38
CA PHE A 38 -2.07 -2.06 -5.20
C PHE A 38 -1.62 -0.67 -4.69
N ILE A 39 -2.55 0.26 -4.49
CA ILE A 39 -2.25 1.62 -4.01
C ILE A 39 -1.68 1.59 -2.59
N ASN A 40 -2.20 0.72 -1.71
CA ASN A 40 -1.68 0.55 -0.37
C ASN A 40 -0.21 0.13 -0.38
N ILE A 41 0.15 -0.90 -1.16
CA ILE A 41 1.53 -1.38 -1.28
C ILE A 41 2.42 -0.31 -1.92
N LEU A 42 1.93 0.37 -2.96
CA LEU A 42 2.66 1.43 -3.64
C LEU A 42 2.99 2.60 -2.69
N CYS A 43 1.99 3.06 -1.94
CA CYS A 43 2.13 4.11 -0.94
C CYS A 43 3.07 3.68 0.20
N SER A 44 2.97 2.42 0.63
CA SER A 44 3.82 1.82 1.67
C SER A 44 5.29 1.79 1.27
N VAL A 45 5.58 1.43 0.02
CA VAL A 45 6.94 1.34 -0.50
C VAL A 45 7.52 2.73 -0.78
N ILE A 46 6.72 3.66 -1.30
CA ILE A 46 7.20 4.99 -1.70
C ILE A 46 7.28 5.96 -0.51
N LEU A 47 6.23 6.06 0.29
CA LEU A 47 6.09 7.07 1.36
C LEU A 47 6.37 6.50 2.76
N GLY A 48 6.18 5.19 2.95
CA GLY A 48 6.39 4.50 4.23
C GLY A 48 5.11 4.31 5.05
N PRO A 49 5.21 3.63 6.21
CA PRO A 49 4.06 3.10 6.95
C PRO A 49 3.09 4.17 7.47
N TRP A 50 3.60 5.32 7.93
CA TRP A 50 2.74 6.38 8.46
C TRP A 50 1.94 7.11 7.38
N TYR A 51 2.56 7.35 6.23
CA TYR A 51 1.89 7.98 5.10
C TYR A 51 0.95 7.00 4.40
N SER A 52 1.27 5.70 4.33
CA SER A 52 0.37 4.68 3.79
C SER A 52 -0.85 4.47 4.69
N LEU A 53 -0.67 4.48 6.02
CA LEU A 53 -1.77 4.49 6.98
C LEU A 53 -2.68 5.69 6.76
N LEU A 54 -2.11 6.91 6.68
CA LEU A 54 -2.88 8.12 6.42
C LEU A 54 -3.61 8.06 5.07
N CYS A 55 -2.93 7.56 4.03
CA CYS A 55 -3.51 7.39 2.70
C CYS A 55 -4.73 6.45 2.71
N ALA A 56 -4.58 5.26 3.30
CA ALA A 56 -5.65 4.27 3.41
C ALA A 56 -6.83 4.81 4.23
N THR A 57 -6.54 5.54 5.30
CA THR A 57 -7.55 6.19 6.14
C THR A 57 -8.33 7.23 5.35
N LEU A 58 -7.65 8.14 4.65
CA LEU A 58 -8.30 9.19 3.85
C LEU A 58 -9.15 8.59 2.73
N ILE A 59 -8.63 7.59 2.00
CA ILE A 59 -9.39 6.89 0.95
C ILE A 59 -10.64 6.25 1.55
N GLY A 60 -10.52 5.52 2.66
CA GLY A 60 -11.65 4.83 3.27
C GLY A 60 -12.70 5.80 3.85
N VAL A 61 -12.27 6.91 4.46
CA VAL A 61 -13.17 7.97 4.94
C VAL A 61 -13.95 8.57 3.77
N ILE A 62 -13.27 8.99 2.69
CA ILE A 62 -13.94 9.56 1.51
C ILE A 62 -14.93 8.55 0.91
N ARG A 63 -14.54 7.28 0.80
CA ARG A 63 -15.41 6.20 0.30
C ARG A 63 -16.62 5.95 1.18
N MET A 64 -16.48 6.06 2.50
CA MET A 64 -17.60 5.90 3.42
C MET A 64 -18.60 7.04 3.27
N PHE A 65 -18.13 8.28 3.21
CA PHE A 65 -18.98 9.47 3.10
C PHE A 65 -19.65 9.63 1.72
N PHE A 66 -18.91 9.40 0.63
CA PHE A 66 -19.40 9.68 -0.72
C PHE A 66 -19.95 8.45 -1.47
N MET A 67 -19.52 7.23 -1.10
CA MET A 67 -19.88 6.01 -1.82
C MET A 67 -20.66 5.00 -0.95
N GLY A 68 -20.96 5.34 0.30
CA GLY A 68 -21.73 4.47 1.21
C GLY A 68 -21.07 3.11 1.48
N ILE A 69 -19.75 3.01 1.32
CA ILE A 69 -19.02 1.75 1.48
C ILE A 69 -18.87 1.45 2.98
N PRO A 70 -19.17 0.21 3.42
CA PRO A 70 -19.10 -0.13 4.84
C PRO A 70 -17.66 0.00 5.39
N PRO A 71 -17.52 0.36 6.68
CA PRO A 71 -16.24 0.61 7.33
C PRO A 71 -15.35 -0.64 7.42
N LEU A 72 -15.90 -1.83 7.16
CA LEU A 72 -15.17 -3.08 7.03
C LEU A 72 -13.98 -2.98 6.06
N ALA A 73 -14.16 -2.26 4.94
CA ALA A 73 -13.10 -2.07 3.95
C ALA A 73 -12.03 -1.05 4.42
N LEU A 74 -12.39 -0.14 5.33
CA LEU A 74 -11.48 0.86 5.89
C LEU A 74 -10.55 0.23 6.93
N THR A 75 -11.10 -0.53 7.87
CA THR A 75 -10.34 -1.17 8.95
C THR A 75 -9.29 -2.13 8.40
N GLY A 76 -9.67 -2.99 7.45
CA GLY A 76 -8.70 -3.86 6.78
C GLY A 76 -7.61 -3.08 6.03
N ALA A 77 -7.98 -2.08 5.24
CA ALA A 77 -7.03 -1.31 4.43
C ALA A 77 -6.00 -0.55 5.29
N VAL A 78 -6.41 -0.04 6.45
CA VAL A 78 -5.51 0.69 7.37
C VAL A 78 -4.44 -0.24 7.93
N PHE A 79 -4.81 -1.42 8.42
CA PHE A 79 -3.85 -2.40 8.93
C PHE A 79 -2.98 -3.00 7.82
N GLY A 80 -3.57 -3.30 6.66
CA GLY A 80 -2.85 -3.71 5.45
C GLY A 80 -1.75 -2.75 5.05
N ALA A 81 -2.11 -1.50 4.79
CA ALA A 81 -1.18 -0.46 4.35
C ALA A 81 -0.10 -0.18 5.40
N PHE A 82 -0.45 -0.18 6.68
CA PHE A 82 0.53 0.01 7.74
C PHE A 82 1.53 -1.15 7.81
N LEU A 83 1.03 -2.39 7.86
CA LEU A 83 1.85 -3.58 8.00
C LEU A 83 2.71 -3.82 6.76
N SER A 84 2.18 -3.57 5.56
CA SER A 84 2.93 -3.54 4.30
C SER A 84 4.13 -2.60 4.39
N GLY A 85 3.93 -1.37 4.88
CA GLY A 85 4.98 -0.39 5.08
C GLY A 85 6.01 -0.80 6.13
N VAL A 86 5.57 -1.37 7.26
CA VAL A 86 6.47 -1.84 8.32
C VAL A 86 7.32 -3.01 7.83
N LEU A 87 6.72 -4.04 7.24
CA LEU A 87 7.45 -5.22 6.77
C LEU A 87 8.40 -4.89 5.62
N TYR A 88 8.05 -3.95 4.73
CA TYR A 88 8.98 -3.46 3.72
C TYR A 88 10.23 -2.81 4.35
N ARG A 89 10.05 -2.04 5.42
CA ARG A 89 11.14 -1.33 6.13
C ARG A 89 12.00 -2.30 6.95
N VAL A 90 11.38 -3.24 7.66
CA VAL A 90 12.05 -4.26 8.48
C VAL A 90 12.83 -5.23 7.61
N SER A 91 12.28 -5.64 6.47
CA SER A 91 12.95 -6.54 5.51
C SER A 91 14.08 -5.90 4.71
N LYS A 92 14.42 -4.64 5.02
CA LYS A 92 15.43 -3.84 4.31
C LYS A 92 15.14 -3.70 2.80
N GLY A 93 13.87 -3.57 2.42
CA GLY A 93 13.45 -3.23 1.05
C GLY A 93 12.94 -4.39 0.19
N LYS A 94 12.62 -5.54 0.77
CA LYS A 94 12.07 -6.66 -0.01
C LYS A 94 10.62 -6.38 -0.38
N LEU A 95 10.32 -6.23 -1.67
CA LEU A 95 8.96 -6.01 -2.18
C LEU A 95 8.00 -7.14 -1.77
N ILE A 96 8.49 -8.38 -1.73
CA ILE A 96 7.71 -9.55 -1.29
C ILE A 96 7.19 -9.35 0.14
N CYS A 97 7.99 -8.78 1.04
CA CYS A 97 7.57 -8.51 2.40
C CYS A 97 6.48 -7.44 2.49
N ALA A 98 6.45 -6.47 1.56
CA ALA A 98 5.36 -5.49 1.47
C ALA A 98 4.04 -6.16 1.10
N ILE A 99 4.07 -7.11 0.15
CA ILE A 99 2.89 -7.87 -0.29
C ILE A 99 2.39 -8.78 0.83
N VAL A 100 3.29 -9.49 1.49
CA VAL A 100 2.95 -10.34 2.65
C VAL A 100 2.33 -9.50 3.77
N GLY A 101 2.86 -8.30 4.03
CA GLY A 101 2.28 -7.39 5.01
C GLY A 101 0.87 -6.92 4.65
N GLU A 102 0.58 -6.66 3.38
CA GLU A 102 -0.77 -6.34 2.92
C GLU A 102 -1.72 -7.53 3.07
N VAL A 103 -1.30 -8.74 2.65
CA VAL A 103 -2.13 -9.95 2.75
C VAL A 103 -2.46 -10.28 4.20
N ILE A 104 -1.47 -10.21 5.10
CA ILE A 104 -1.69 -10.46 6.54
C ILE A 104 -2.50 -9.32 7.17
N GLY A 105 -2.15 -8.08 6.87
CA GLY A 105 -2.76 -6.90 7.48
C GLY A 105 -4.21 -6.72 7.07
N THR A 106 -4.54 -6.87 5.80
CA THR A 106 -5.93 -6.69 5.31
C THR A 106 -6.73 -7.99 5.41
N GLY A 107 -6.12 -9.14 5.10
CA GLY A 107 -6.80 -10.44 5.02
C GLY A 107 -7.01 -11.11 6.38
N VAL A 108 -6.05 -11.02 7.31
CA VAL A 108 -6.14 -11.69 8.61
C VAL A 108 -6.52 -10.69 9.71
N ILE A 109 -5.64 -9.73 9.99
CA ILE A 109 -5.84 -8.76 11.08
C ILE A 109 -7.06 -7.88 10.79
N GLY A 110 -7.11 -7.36 9.57
CA GLY A 110 -8.20 -6.55 9.07
C GLY A 110 -9.53 -7.24 9.25
N ALA A 111 -9.67 -8.46 8.73
CA ALA A 111 -10.93 -9.17 8.81
C ALA A 111 -11.36 -9.52 10.24
N ILE A 112 -10.43 -9.94 11.11
CA ILE A 112 -10.71 -10.23 12.53
C ILE A 112 -11.18 -8.98 13.25
N LEU A 113 -10.48 -7.85 13.10
CA LEU A 113 -10.84 -6.59 13.76
C LEU A 113 -12.08 -5.94 13.17
N SER A 114 -12.39 -6.22 11.91
CA SER A 114 -13.57 -5.67 11.25
C SER A 114 -14.86 -6.35 11.71
N TYR A 115 -14.78 -7.58 12.24
CA TYR A 115 -15.93 -8.31 12.79
C TYR A 115 -16.64 -7.56 13.93
N PRO A 116 -15.99 -7.17 15.05
CA PRO A 116 -16.65 -6.41 16.12
C PRO A 116 -17.17 -5.05 15.63
N ILE A 117 -16.44 -4.41 14.71
CA ILE A 117 -16.82 -3.10 14.19
C ILE A 117 -18.10 -3.22 13.35
N MET A 118 -18.23 -4.27 12.56
CA MET A 118 -19.42 -4.49 11.73
C MET A 118 -20.65 -4.93 12.55
N THR A 119 -20.44 -5.77 13.58
CA THR A 119 -21.54 -6.25 14.44
C THR A 119 -22.05 -5.19 15.40
N PHE A 120 -21.16 -4.42 16.04
CA PHE A 120 -21.55 -3.42 17.05
C PHE A 120 -21.96 -2.06 16.47
N ILE A 121 -21.34 -1.60 15.38
CA ILE A 121 -21.57 -0.24 14.84
C ILE A 121 -22.52 -0.24 13.63
N TRP A 122 -22.48 -1.29 12.79
CA TRP A 122 -23.21 -1.30 11.51
C TRP A 122 -24.48 -2.18 11.52
N GLY A 123 -24.69 -3.00 12.55
CA GLY A 123 -25.93 -3.76 12.77
C GLY A 123 -26.26 -4.83 11.73
N ARG A 124 -25.36 -5.16 10.78
CA ARG A 124 -25.55 -6.27 9.83
C ARG A 124 -25.05 -7.58 10.44
N THR A 125 -25.98 -8.43 10.83
CA THR A 125 -25.74 -9.75 11.48
C THR A 125 -25.58 -10.93 10.49
N GLY A 126 -25.54 -10.68 9.18
CA GLY A 126 -25.67 -11.74 8.16
C GLY A 126 -24.47 -12.04 7.27
N LEU A 127 -23.37 -11.27 7.31
CA LEU A 127 -22.20 -11.54 6.47
C LEU A 127 -20.99 -11.92 7.33
N THR A 128 -20.72 -13.23 7.36
CA THR A 128 -19.62 -13.82 8.13
C THR A 128 -18.27 -13.41 7.57
N TRP A 129 -17.32 -13.12 8.46
CA TRP A 129 -15.91 -12.84 8.14
C TRP A 129 -15.29 -13.86 7.16
N ILE A 130 -15.73 -15.13 7.24
CA ILE A 130 -15.37 -16.23 6.34
C ILE A 130 -15.68 -15.97 4.86
N PHE A 131 -16.66 -15.14 4.52
CA PHE A 131 -16.97 -14.81 3.12
C PHE A 131 -16.05 -13.72 2.57
N TYR A 132 -15.69 -12.74 3.40
CA TYR A 132 -14.87 -11.60 2.99
C TYR A 132 -13.37 -11.88 3.02
N VAL A 133 -12.89 -12.71 3.96
CA VAL A 133 -11.46 -13.06 4.10
C VAL A 133 -10.88 -13.64 2.80
N PRO A 134 -11.49 -14.68 2.17
CA PRO A 134 -10.94 -15.26 0.95
C PRO A 134 -10.91 -14.26 -0.21
N SER A 135 -11.97 -13.45 -0.36
CA SER A 135 -12.04 -12.43 -1.41
C SER A 135 -11.01 -11.31 -1.19
N PHE A 136 -10.78 -10.89 0.05
CA PHE A 136 -9.73 -9.91 0.36
C PHE A 136 -8.33 -10.46 0.14
N ILE A 137 -8.08 -11.73 0.49
CA ILE A 137 -6.78 -12.37 0.21
C ILE A 137 -6.56 -12.46 -1.30
N MET A 138 -7.56 -12.90 -2.08
CA MET A 138 -7.46 -12.94 -3.54
C MET A 138 -7.23 -11.55 -4.13
N ALA A 139 -7.99 -10.54 -3.70
CA ALA A 139 -7.80 -9.16 -4.15
C ALA A 139 -6.41 -8.61 -3.79
N ALA A 140 -5.91 -8.93 -2.59
CA ALA A 140 -4.57 -8.54 -2.14
C ALA A 140 -3.46 -9.25 -2.92
N LEU A 141 -3.65 -10.51 -3.31
CA LEU A 141 -2.70 -11.24 -4.16
C LEU A 141 -2.66 -10.67 -5.58
N ILE A 142 -3.81 -10.38 -6.18
CA ILE A 142 -3.89 -9.77 -7.51
C ILE A 142 -3.25 -8.38 -7.48
N GLY A 143 -3.70 -7.51 -6.56
CA GLY A 143 -3.15 -6.16 -6.39
C GLY A 143 -1.66 -6.17 -6.03
N GLY A 144 -1.25 -7.12 -5.20
CA GLY A 144 0.15 -7.34 -4.81
C GLY A 144 1.03 -7.81 -5.95
N THR A 145 0.52 -8.66 -6.84
CA THR A 145 1.25 -9.11 -8.04
C THR A 145 1.46 -7.94 -9.00
N ILE A 146 0.42 -7.14 -9.24
CA ILE A 146 0.52 -5.92 -10.07
C ILE A 146 1.53 -4.95 -9.44
N ALA A 147 1.46 -4.76 -8.11
CA ALA A 147 2.40 -3.91 -7.38
C ALA A 147 3.83 -4.43 -7.50
N PHE A 148 4.04 -5.75 -7.41
CA PHE A 148 5.35 -6.38 -7.54
C PHE A 148 5.97 -6.12 -8.91
N ILE A 149 5.20 -6.33 -9.99
CA ILE A 149 5.68 -6.10 -11.36
C ILE A 149 6.00 -4.62 -11.56
N PHE A 150 5.09 -3.73 -11.15
CA PHE A 150 5.25 -2.28 -11.32
C PHE A 150 6.44 -1.74 -10.51
N LEU A 151 6.50 -2.01 -9.22
CA LEU A 151 7.60 -1.58 -8.34
C LEU A 151 8.91 -2.27 -8.69
N GLY A 152 8.86 -3.52 -9.15
CA GLY A 152 10.01 -4.27 -9.63
C GLY A 152 10.61 -3.62 -10.88
N ALA A 153 9.79 -3.25 -11.86
CA ALA A 153 10.23 -2.49 -13.04
C ALA A 153 10.83 -1.13 -12.65
N LEU A 154 10.22 -0.44 -11.69
CA LEU A 154 10.68 0.86 -11.20
C LEU A 154 11.99 0.77 -10.40
N SER A 155 12.20 -0.33 -9.68
CA SER A 155 13.47 -0.64 -9.00
C SER A 155 14.56 -1.00 -10.01
N ARG A 156 14.26 -1.83 -11.02
CA ARG A 156 15.21 -2.20 -12.08
C ARG A 156 15.70 -1.00 -12.90
N THR A 157 14.87 0.02 -13.06
CA THR A 157 15.26 1.28 -13.74
C THR A 157 15.96 2.28 -12.82
N GLY A 158 16.00 2.03 -11.50
CA GLY A 158 16.54 2.97 -10.50
C GLY A 158 15.63 4.17 -10.20
N ASN A 159 14.48 4.26 -10.88
CA ASN A 159 13.49 5.31 -10.69
C ASN A 159 12.87 5.25 -9.28
N LEU A 160 12.69 4.05 -8.73
CA LEU A 160 12.14 3.89 -7.38
C LEU A 160 13.03 4.57 -6.33
N THR A 161 14.35 4.35 -6.42
CA THR A 161 15.34 5.00 -5.55
C THR A 161 15.37 6.51 -5.74
N LYS A 162 15.23 6.99 -6.98
CA LYS A 162 15.15 8.42 -7.28
C LYS A 162 13.90 9.04 -6.66
N ILE A 163 12.74 8.39 -6.78
CA ILE A 163 11.48 8.84 -6.18
C ILE A 163 11.57 8.86 -4.65
N GLN A 164 12.04 7.78 -4.03
CA GLN A 164 12.24 7.71 -2.57
C GLN A 164 13.21 8.79 -2.08
N ARG A 165 14.30 9.05 -2.82
CA ARG A 165 15.26 10.11 -2.51
C ARG A 165 14.64 11.50 -2.61
N SER A 166 13.93 11.81 -3.69
CA SER A 166 13.23 13.10 -3.87
C SER A 166 12.17 13.34 -2.80
N LEU A 167 11.52 12.27 -2.33
CA LEU A 167 10.56 12.33 -1.24
C LEU A 167 11.23 12.38 0.13
N GLY A 168 12.55 12.20 0.25
CA GLY A 168 13.22 12.09 1.55
C GLY A 168 12.69 10.91 2.37
N ALA A 169 12.29 9.82 1.71
CA ALA A 169 11.98 8.55 2.34
C ALA A 169 13.28 7.76 2.57
N LYS A 170 13.32 6.86 3.56
CA LYS A 170 14.49 5.96 3.71
C LYS A 170 14.57 5.08 2.48
N ILE A 171 15.75 5.05 1.87
CA ILE A 171 16.06 4.28 0.66
C ILE A 171 16.51 2.89 1.11
N TYR A 172 15.89 1.85 0.55
CA TYR A 172 16.20 0.46 0.91
C TYR A 172 16.83 -0.36 -0.21
N ASP A 173 16.94 0.21 -1.41
CA ASP A 173 17.60 -0.44 -2.53
C ASP A 173 19.13 -0.34 -2.39
N LYS A 174 19.71 -1.21 -1.54
CA LYS A 174 21.17 -1.31 -1.32
C LYS A 174 21.88 -2.12 -2.41
N ALA A 175 21.17 -2.99 -3.14
CA ALA A 175 21.80 -3.98 -4.01
C ALA A 175 22.47 -3.38 -5.25
N ARG A 176 22.11 -2.15 -5.66
CA ARG A 176 22.62 -1.54 -6.90
C ARG A 176 23.45 -0.27 -6.73
N ILE A 177 23.47 0.34 -5.53
CA ILE A 177 24.41 1.43 -5.23
C ILE A 177 25.85 0.91 -5.33
N ASN A 178 26.11 -0.28 -4.77
CA ASN A 178 27.42 -0.92 -4.88
C ASN A 178 27.77 -1.26 -6.32
N ASN A 179 26.84 -1.82 -7.12
CA ASN A 179 27.15 -2.19 -8.52
C ASN A 179 27.46 -0.99 -9.43
N LYS A 180 26.81 0.17 -9.23
CA LYS A 180 27.16 1.39 -9.98
C LYS A 180 28.51 1.97 -9.57
N GLN A 181 28.88 1.92 -8.29
CA GLN A 181 30.22 2.31 -7.81
C GLN A 181 31.30 1.35 -8.30
N THR A 182 31.04 0.04 -8.30
CA THR A 182 32.00 -0.97 -8.79
C THR A 182 32.22 -0.87 -10.30
N ILE A 183 31.19 -0.54 -11.09
CA ILE A 183 31.32 -0.34 -12.54
C ILE A 183 32.06 0.97 -12.84
N ALA A 184 31.75 2.06 -12.13
CA ALA A 184 32.46 3.34 -12.28
C ALA A 184 33.95 3.21 -11.94
N ASN A 185 34.29 2.51 -10.85
CA ASN A 185 35.69 2.25 -10.48
C ASN A 185 36.41 1.27 -11.43
N LYS A 186 35.69 0.51 -12.27
CA LYS A 186 36.29 -0.38 -13.28
C LYS A 186 36.57 0.29 -14.62
N THR A 187 36.00 1.46 -14.86
CA THR A 187 36.20 2.26 -16.08
C THR A 187 37.26 3.35 -15.91
N GLU A 188 37.83 3.51 -14.71
CA GLU A 188 38.93 4.44 -14.41
C GLU A 188 40.32 3.78 -14.43
N TYR A 189 40.44 2.56 -14.97
CA TYR A 189 41.71 1.86 -15.23
C TYR A 189 41.82 1.46 -16.69
#